data_AF-W1XU97-F1
#
_entry.id   AF-W1XU97-F1
#
_cell.length_a   1.000
_cell.length_b   1.000
_cell.length_c   1.000
_cell.angle_alpha   90.00
_cell.angle_beta   90.00
_cell.angle_gamma   90.00
#
_symmetry.space_group_name_H-M   'P 1'
#
loop_
_entity.id
_entity.type
_entity.pdbx_description
1 polymer ?
#
loop_
_entity_poly.entity_id
_entity_poly.type
_entity_poly.pdbx_seq_one_letter_code
_entity_poly.pdbx_strand_id
1 'polypeptide(L)'
;NQALLNEQQVGTKAIEAEITAQASQGATPVLLAIDGKAVALLAVRDPLRSDSVAALQRLHKAGYRLVMLTGDNPTTANAIAKEAGIDEVIAGVLPDGKAEAIKRL
;
A
#
# COMPACT_ATOMS: atom_id res chain seq x y z
N ASN A 1 5.63 3.63 9.96
CA ASN A 1 6.07 3.44 8.55
C ASN A 1 7.58 3.67 8.48
N GLN A 2 8.25 3.42 7.35
CA GLN A 2 9.72 3.55 7.24
C GLN A 2 10.23 4.95 7.61
N ALA A 3 9.48 6.01 7.25
CA ALA A 3 9.83 7.40 7.54
C ALA A 3 9.99 7.63 9.06
N LEU A 4 8.98 7.25 9.85
CA LEU A 4 9.02 7.37 11.31
C LEU A 4 10.21 6.63 11.94
N LEU A 5 10.59 5.48 11.40
CA LEU A 5 11.69 4.68 11.94
C LEU A 5 13.06 5.28 11.63
N ASN A 6 13.20 5.85 10.44
CA ASN A 6 14.40 6.59 10.07
C ASN A 6 14.55 7.83 10.96
N GLU A 7 13.46 8.56 11.23
CA GLU A 7 13.44 9.68 12.17
C GLU A 7 13.86 9.28 13.58
N GLN A 8 13.45 8.09 14.04
CA GLN A 8 13.78 7.55 15.36
C GLN A 8 15.09 6.74 15.38
N GLN A 9 15.85 6.72 14.27
CA GLN A 9 17.12 5.99 14.12
C GLN A 9 17.04 4.49 14.51
N VAL A 10 15.90 3.86 14.26
CA VAL A 10 15.69 2.45 14.58
C VAL A 10 16.36 1.55 13.53
N GLY A 11 17.23 0.64 13.98
CA GLY A 11 17.87 -0.32 13.08
C GLY A 11 16.89 -1.40 12.58
N THR A 12 16.58 -1.42 11.29
CA THR A 12 15.61 -2.37 10.68
C THR A 12 16.24 -3.45 9.80
N LYS A 13 17.57 -3.47 9.61
CA LYS A 13 18.25 -4.40 8.68
C LYS A 13 17.86 -5.87 8.85
N ALA A 14 17.72 -6.33 10.10
CA ALA A 14 17.42 -7.74 10.39
C ALA A 14 16.01 -8.18 9.93
N ILE A 15 15.09 -7.23 9.74
CA ILE A 15 13.67 -7.49 9.43
C ILE A 15 13.25 -6.91 8.07
N GLU A 16 14.17 -6.29 7.34
CA GLU A 16 13.91 -5.62 6.06
C GLU A 16 13.35 -6.57 4.98
N ALA A 17 13.85 -7.81 4.97
CA ALA A 17 13.33 -8.86 4.09
C ALA A 17 11.86 -9.18 4.38
N GLU A 18 11.49 -9.26 5.66
CA GLU A 18 10.11 -9.58 6.07
C GLU A 18 9.16 -8.41 5.80
N ILE A 19 9.60 -7.16 6.05
CA ILE A 19 8.85 -5.96 5.68
C ILE A 19 8.50 -6.00 4.19
N THR A 20 9.51 -6.29 3.35
CA THR A 20 9.35 -6.34 1.90
C THR A 20 8.42 -7.48 1.49
N ALA A 21 8.59 -8.67 2.08
CA ALA A 21 7.75 -9.83 1.81
C ALA A 21 6.28 -9.55 2.12
N GLN A 22 5.98 -9.02 3.31
CA GLN A 22 4.61 -8.68 3.71
C GLN A 22 4.02 -7.57 2.83
N ALA A 23 4.79 -6.53 2.51
CA ALA A 23 4.35 -5.47 1.62
C ALA A 23 4.01 -5.99 0.21
N SER A 24 4.82 -6.91 -0.33
CA SER A 24 4.59 -7.51 -1.65
C SER A 24 3.32 -8.38 -1.72
N GLN A 25 2.81 -8.80 -0.56
CA GLN A 25 1.54 -9.54 -0.43
C GLN A 25 0.34 -8.63 -0.21
N GLY A 26 0.52 -7.31 -0.31
CA GLY A 26 -0.55 -6.33 -0.10
C GLY A 26 -0.87 -6.08 1.37
N ALA A 27 -0.01 -6.49 2.31
CA ALA A 27 -0.11 -6.04 3.69
C ALA A 27 0.62 -4.68 3.86
N THR A 28 0.22 -3.92 4.87
CA THR A 28 0.92 -2.72 5.35
C THR A 28 1.75 -3.10 6.59
N PRO A 29 3.09 -3.12 6.48
CA PRO A 29 3.99 -3.37 7.61
C PRO A 29 3.95 -2.23 8.63
N VAL A 30 3.70 -2.57 9.89
CA VAL A 30 3.80 -1.68 11.06
C VAL A 30 4.85 -2.24 12.00
N LEU A 31 5.88 -1.44 12.30
CA LEU A 31 6.96 -1.84 13.20
C LEU A 31 6.78 -1.23 14.58
N LEU A 32 7.01 -2.05 15.60
CA LEU A 32 7.11 -1.61 16.99
C LEU A 32 8.58 -1.56 17.38
N ALA A 33 9.01 -0.44 17.95
CA ALA A 33 10.35 -0.28 18.48
C ALA A 33 10.31 0.07 19.97
N ILE A 34 11.26 -0.47 20.73
CA ILE A 34 11.49 -0.16 22.15
C ILE A 34 12.99 0.15 22.27
N ASP A 35 13.34 1.28 22.90
CA ASP A 35 14.72 1.73 23.11
C ASP A 35 15.58 1.71 21.83
N GLY A 36 15.02 2.21 20.72
CA GLY A 36 15.72 2.30 19.43
C GLY A 36 15.87 0.97 18.68
N LYS A 37 15.28 -0.12 19.17
CA LYS A 37 15.34 -1.45 18.54
C LYS A 37 13.97 -1.90 18.07
N ALA A 38 13.87 -2.37 16.83
CA ALA A 38 12.65 -3.00 16.35
C ALA A 38 12.44 -4.34 17.09
N VAL A 39 11.28 -4.50 17.73
CA VAL A 39 10.94 -5.68 18.54
C VAL A 39 9.79 -6.50 17.94
N ALA A 40 8.99 -5.91 17.06
CA ALA A 40 7.92 -6.62 16.36
C ALA A 40 7.60 -6.00 15.00
N LEU A 41 7.08 -6.85 14.12
CA LEU A 41 6.44 -6.49 12.85
C LEU A 41 5.00 -6.99 12.87
N LEU A 42 4.06 -6.07 12.69
CA LEU A 42 2.65 -6.35 12.48
C LEU A 42 2.33 -6.14 10.99
N ALA A 43 1.79 -7.17 10.33
CA ALA A 43 1.32 -7.07 8.96
C ALA A 43 -0.20 -6.88 8.97
N VAL A 44 -0.66 -5.68 8.62
CA VAL A 44 -2.09 -5.36 8.55
C VAL A 44 -2.53 -5.42 7.09
N ARG A 45 -3.51 -6.27 6.77
CA ARG A 45 -4.06 -6.36 5.41
C ARG A 45 -5.54 -6.02 5.44
N ASP A 46 -5.96 -5.17 4.50
CA ASP A 46 -7.36 -4.96 4.16
C ASP A 46 -7.64 -5.75 2.88
N PRO A 47 -8.24 -6.95 2.96
CA PRO A 47 -8.47 -7.78 1.79
C PRO A 47 -9.51 -7.13 0.86
N LEU A 48 -9.35 -7.35 -0.44
CA LEU A 48 -10.38 -6.98 -1.40
C LEU A 48 -11.71 -7.64 -1.03
N ARG A 49 -12.82 -6.91 -1.23
CA ARG A 49 -14.15 -7.52 -1.11
C ARG A 49 -14.27 -8.62 -2.17
N SER A 50 -14.99 -9.69 -1.83
CA SER A 50 -15.14 -10.87 -2.68
C SER A 50 -15.69 -10.56 -4.08
N ASP A 51 -16.43 -9.45 -4.23
CA ASP A 51 -17.03 -8.99 -5.48
C ASP A 51 -16.20 -7.95 -6.24
N SER A 52 -15.14 -7.40 -5.65
CA SER A 52 -14.37 -6.28 -6.21
C SER A 52 -13.74 -6.62 -7.56
N VAL A 53 -13.07 -7.78 -7.66
CA VAL A 53 -12.41 -8.21 -8.90
C VAL A 53 -13.42 -8.32 -10.04
N ALA A 54 -14.57 -8.95 -9.79
CA ALA A 54 -15.62 -9.10 -10.79
C ALA A 54 -16.23 -7.75 -11.20
N ALA A 55 -16.38 -6.81 -10.25
CA ALA A 55 -16.89 -5.46 -10.54
C ALA A 55 -15.92 -4.65 -11.41
N LEU A 56 -14.63 -4.64 -11.06
CA LEU A 56 -13.58 -3.94 -11.80
C LEU A 56 -13.44 -4.50 -13.23
N GLN A 57 -13.49 -5.82 -13.40
CA GLN A 57 -13.48 -6.44 -14.73
C GLN A 57 -14.65 -6.00 -15.61
N ARG A 58 -15.86 -5.82 -15.05
CA ARG A 58 -17.01 -5.30 -15.83
C ARG A 58 -16.77 -3.86 -16.28
N LEU A 59 -16.20 -3.02 -15.43
CA LEU A 59 -15.86 -1.64 -15.78
C LEU A 59 -14.77 -1.60 -16.86
N HIS A 60 -13.73 -2.42 -16.71
CA HIS A 60 -12.66 -2.49 -17.71
C HIS A 60 -13.20 -2.96 -19.08
N LYS A 61 -14.07 -3.99 -19.11
CA LYS A 61 -14.75 -4.43 -20.34
C LYS A 61 -15.68 -3.38 -20.96
N ALA A 62 -16.21 -2.46 -20.15
CA ALA A 62 -17.00 -1.33 -20.62
C ALA A 62 -16.14 -0.18 -21.17
N GLY A 63 -14.81 -0.31 -21.16
CA GLY A 63 -13.87 0.66 -21.71
C GLY A 63 -13.38 1.72 -20.70
N TYR A 64 -13.62 1.53 -19.41
CA TYR A 64 -13.13 2.45 -18.38
C TYR A 64 -11.67 2.16 -18.03
N ARG A 65 -10.86 3.22 -17.94
CA ARG A 65 -9.54 3.21 -17.30
C ARG A 65 -9.71 3.25 -15.78
N LEU A 66 -9.11 2.30 -15.07
CA LEU A 66 -9.21 2.15 -13.64
C LEU A 66 -7.95 2.71 -12.96
N VAL A 67 -8.14 3.67 -12.05
CA VAL A 67 -7.05 4.29 -11.29
C VAL A 67 -7.28 4.08 -9.80
N MET A 68 -6.31 3.53 -9.08
CA MET A 68 -6.29 3.46 -7.62
C MET A 68 -5.60 4.69 -7.05
N LEU A 69 -6.29 5.43 -6.18
CA LEU A 69 -5.74 6.56 -5.44
C LEU A 69 -5.71 6.24 -3.95
N THR A 70 -4.53 6.03 -3.37
CA THR A 70 -4.37 5.61 -1.97
C THR A 70 -3.26 6.37 -1.23
N GLY A 71 -3.40 6.45 0.09
CA GLY A 71 -2.36 6.92 1.01
C GLY A 71 -1.37 5.82 1.42
N ASP A 72 -1.64 4.56 1.06
CA ASP A 72 -0.75 3.45 1.37
C ASP A 72 0.60 3.57 0.67
N ASN A 73 1.58 2.81 1.17
CA ASN A 73 2.88 2.76 0.52
C ASN A 73 2.77 2.17 -0.91
N PRO A 74 3.64 2.58 -1.85
CA PRO A 74 3.59 2.11 -3.23
C PRO A 74 3.65 0.58 -3.38
N THR A 75 4.45 -0.13 -2.58
CA THR A 75 4.61 -1.58 -2.70
C THR A 75 3.29 -2.31 -2.42
N THR A 76 2.64 -1.97 -1.32
CA THR A 76 1.34 -2.52 -0.91
C THR A 76 0.25 -2.17 -1.92
N ALA A 77 0.18 -0.90 -2.34
CA ALA A 77 -0.82 -0.43 -3.31
C ALA A 77 -0.70 -1.15 -4.66
N ASN A 78 0.52 -1.33 -5.17
CA ASN A 78 0.77 -2.05 -6.42
C ASN A 78 0.42 -3.54 -6.31
N ALA A 79 0.67 -4.18 -5.16
CA ALA A 79 0.29 -5.56 -4.94
C ALA A 79 -1.25 -5.74 -5.00
N ILE A 80 -2.00 -4.86 -4.31
CA ILE A 80 -3.46 -4.88 -4.31
C ILE A 80 -4.02 -4.56 -5.71
N ALA A 81 -3.45 -3.55 -6.40
CA ALA A 81 -3.88 -3.18 -7.74
C ALA A 81 -3.69 -4.32 -8.75
N LYS A 82 -2.59 -5.07 -8.64
CA LYS A 82 -2.33 -6.26 -9.45
C LYS A 82 -3.35 -7.37 -9.17
N GLU A 83 -3.69 -7.62 -7.91
CA GLU A 83 -4.73 -8.58 -7.50
C GLU A 83 -6.12 -8.15 -8.03
N ALA A 84 -6.40 -6.85 -8.03
CA ALA A 84 -7.69 -6.27 -8.41
C ALA A 84 -7.86 -6.07 -9.93
N GLY A 85 -6.78 -6.05 -10.71
CA GLY A 85 -6.80 -5.76 -12.15
C GLY A 85 -6.99 -4.28 -12.46
N ILE A 86 -6.27 -3.40 -11.75
CA ILE A 86 -6.32 -1.94 -11.92
C ILE A 86 -5.16 -1.47 -12.82
N ASP A 87 -5.43 -0.48 -13.68
CA ASP A 87 -4.49 -0.03 -14.72
C ASP A 87 -3.38 0.88 -14.18
N GLU A 88 -3.71 1.76 -13.23
CA GLU A 88 -2.78 2.76 -12.70
C GLU A 88 -2.93 2.92 -11.19
N VAL A 89 -1.80 3.17 -10.51
CA VAL A 89 -1.74 3.38 -9.07
C VAL A 89 -1.07 4.71 -8.75
N ILE A 90 -1.78 5.54 -8.00
CA ILE A 90 -1.28 6.76 -7.37
C ILE A 90 -1.27 6.53 -5.85
N ALA A 91 -0.09 6.16 -5.33
CA ALA A 91 0.11 5.77 -3.93
C ALA A 91 0.83 6.86 -3.11
N GLY A 92 0.82 6.72 -1.78
CA GLY A 92 1.46 7.67 -0.86
C GLY A 92 0.79 9.04 -0.81
N VAL A 93 -0.46 9.16 -1.26
CA VAL A 93 -1.16 10.44 -1.34
C VAL A 93 -1.76 10.82 0.01
N LEU A 94 -1.34 11.97 0.54
CA LEU A 94 -1.91 12.56 1.75
C LEU A 94 -3.38 12.95 1.52
N PRO A 95 -4.22 13.01 2.58
CA PRO A 95 -5.62 13.40 2.46
C PRO A 95 -5.85 14.66 1.61
N ASP A 96 -5.09 15.72 1.87
CA ASP A 96 -5.19 17.00 1.16
C ASP A 96 -4.76 16.92 -0.31
N GLY A 97 -3.90 15.95 -0.65
CA GLY A 97 -3.37 15.76 -2.00
C GLY A 97 -4.29 14.98 -2.93
N LYS A 98 -5.35 14.33 -2.42
CA LYS A 98 -6.23 13.48 -3.24
C LYS A 98 -7.01 14.27 -4.27
N ALA A 99 -7.54 15.44 -3.91
CA ALA A 99 -8.30 16.28 -4.83
C ALA A 99 -7.43 16.78 -6.00
N GLU A 100 -6.18 17.16 -5.72
CA GLU A 100 -5.22 17.59 -6.74
C GLU A 100 -4.78 16.44 -7.64
N ALA A 101 -4.62 15.22 -7.10
CA ALA A 101 -4.36 14.04 -7.91
C ALA A 101 -5.49 13.79 -8.93
N ILE A 102 -6.75 13.94 -8.50
CA ILE A 102 -7.92 13.78 -9.39
C ILE A 102 -7.94 14.85 -10.49
N LYS A 103 -7.63 16.11 -10.17
CA LYS A 103 -7.61 17.20 -11.17
C LYS A 103 -6.58 17.01 -12.30
N ARG A 104 -5.59 16.14 -12.11
CA ARG A 104 -4.52 15.87 -13.08
C ARG A 104 -4.79 14.68 -14.00
N LEU A 105 -5.91 13.97 -13.81
CA LEU A 105 -6.35 12.82 -14.61
C LEU A 105 -7.25 13.24 -15.77
#